data_AF-A0A7J4J2C6-F1
#
_entry.id   AF-A0A7J4J2C6-F1
#
_cell.length_a   1.000
_cell.length_b   1.000
_cell.length_c   1.000
_cell.angle_alpha   90.00
_cell.angle_beta   90.00
_cell.angle_gamma   90.00
#
_symmetry.space_group_name_H-M   'P 1'
#
loop_
_entity.id
_entity.type
_entity.pdbx_description
1 polymer ?
#
loop_
_entity_poly.entity_id
_entity_poly.type
_entity_poly.pdbx_seq_one_letter_code
_entity_poly.pdbx_strand_id
1 'polypeptide(L)'
;MTGIIWQPIALYQPGFNFDIVLDDRFAEEMIKTNLSQSVQERMNGLGTDLTTRLGHSWLSPFTFYESTAFVSQFSLGQNGVWLVVDNYFKKEQLEDKKAVRYTTHNVDNSSQAYALMALVDLWVSYADTLKSLQE
;
A
#
# COMPACT_ATOMS: atom_id res chain seq x y z
N MET A 1 10.18 -5.63 14.79
CA MET A 1 9.31 -6.41 13.90
C MET A 1 8.34 -5.44 13.29
N THR A 2 8.35 -5.36 11.96
CA THR A 2 7.35 -4.65 11.17
C THR A 2 6.00 -5.35 11.33
N GLY A 3 5.03 -4.68 11.96
CA GLY A 3 3.70 -5.24 12.18
C GLY A 3 2.74 -4.75 11.12
N ILE A 4 2.37 -5.60 10.17
CA ILE A 4 1.16 -5.39 9.36
C ILE A 4 0.05 -6.24 9.99
N ILE A 5 -1.08 -5.63 10.31
CA ILE A 5 -2.26 -6.36 10.78
C ILE A 5 -3.36 -6.24 9.73
N TRP A 6 -3.74 -7.38 9.16
CA TRP A 6 -4.92 -7.50 8.30
C TRP A 6 -6.17 -7.64 9.15
N GLN A 7 -7.21 -6.84 8.89
CA GLN A 7 -8.47 -6.89 9.64
C GLN A 7 -9.67 -6.96 8.69
N PRO A 8 -10.57 -7.95 8.81
CA PRO A 8 -11.82 -7.94 8.07
C PRO A 8 -12.73 -6.85 8.63
N ILE A 9 -13.32 -6.01 7.77
CA ILE A 9 -14.19 -4.89 8.21
C ILE A 9 -15.66 -5.28 8.25
N ALA A 10 -16.09 -6.20 7.39
CA ALA A 10 -17.48 -6.59 7.30
C ALA A 10 -17.62 -8.06 6.87
N LEU A 11 -17.69 -8.96 7.86
CA LEU A 11 -17.94 -10.39 7.63
C LEU A 11 -19.33 -10.69 7.01
N TYR A 12 -20.22 -9.69 6.96
CA TYR A 12 -21.63 -9.86 6.59
C TYR A 12 -22.13 -8.87 5.51
N GLN A 13 -21.23 -8.18 4.81
CA GLN A 13 -21.62 -7.31 3.69
C GLN A 13 -21.35 -7.97 2.34
N PRO A 14 -22.13 -7.66 1.29
CA PRO A 14 -21.81 -8.07 -0.07
C PRO A 14 -20.57 -7.32 -0.55
N GLY A 15 -19.41 -7.99 -0.53
CA GLY A 15 -18.12 -7.44 -0.99
C GLY A 15 -16.91 -8.01 -0.22
N PHE A 16 -15.71 -7.93 -0.79
CA PHE A 16 -14.46 -8.33 -0.12
C PHE A 16 -13.82 -7.12 0.56
N ASN A 17 -14.37 -6.73 1.71
CA ASN A 17 -13.89 -5.57 2.46
C ASN A 17 -12.88 -5.99 3.53
N PHE A 18 -11.66 -5.46 3.47
CA PHE A 18 -10.63 -5.62 4.49
C PHE A 18 -9.87 -4.31 4.70
N ASP A 19 -9.25 -4.19 5.87
CA ASP A 19 -8.33 -3.11 6.18
C ASP A 19 -6.94 -3.64 6.46
N ILE A 20 -6.00 -2.73 6.29
CA ILE A 20 -4.63 -2.91 6.77
C ILE A 20 -4.38 -1.88 7.85
N VAL A 21 -3.96 -2.35 9.01
CA VAL A 21 -3.42 -1.49 10.06
C VAL A 21 -1.91 -1.64 10.05
N LEU A 22 -1.25 -0.52 9.79
CA LEU A 22 0.19 -0.41 9.72
C LEU A 22 0.72 0.17 11.04
N ASP A 23 1.78 -0.46 11.54
CA ASP A 23 2.57 0.03 12.66
C ASP A 23 3.02 1.49 12.43
N ASP A 24 2.82 2.33 13.46
CA ASP A 24 3.07 3.77 13.40
C ASP A 24 4.55 4.08 13.14
N ARG A 25 5.45 3.36 13.82
CA ARG A 25 6.89 3.49 13.63
C ARG A 25 7.30 3.09 12.22
N PHE A 26 6.76 2.01 11.67
CA PHE A 26 7.06 1.65 10.29
C PHE A 26 6.58 2.72 9.29
N ALA A 27 5.38 3.25 9.46
CA ALA A 27 4.86 4.32 8.63
C ALA A 27 5.75 5.57 8.69
N GLU A 28 6.18 5.95 9.89
CA GLU A 28 7.10 7.08 10.11
C GLU A 28 8.45 6.87 9.40
N GLU A 29 9.03 5.68 9.49
CA GLU A 29 10.29 5.33 8.80
C GLU A 29 10.15 5.44 7.27
N MET A 30 9.01 5.01 6.71
CA MET A 30 8.74 5.09 5.27
C MET A 30 8.58 6.52 4.77
N ILE A 31 7.94 7.39 5.54
CA ILE A 31 7.75 8.80 5.16
C ILE A 31 9.04 9.59 5.28
N LYS A 32 9.90 9.26 6.25
CA LYS A 32 11.21 9.88 6.39
C LYS A 32 12.21 9.43 5.33
N THR A 33 11.92 8.33 4.63
CA THR A 33 12.78 7.79 3.58
C THR A 33 12.44 8.44 2.25
N ASN A 34 13.31 9.33 1.77
CA ASN A 34 13.20 9.89 0.43
C ASN A 34 13.62 8.87 -0.63
N LEU A 35 12.89 8.84 -1.73
CA LEU A 35 13.16 8.05 -2.92
C LEU A 35 13.25 8.98 -4.13
N SER A 36 14.21 8.70 -5.02
CA SER A 36 14.21 9.31 -6.34
C SER A 36 13.05 8.76 -7.18
N GLN A 37 12.60 9.55 -8.17
CA GLN A 37 11.54 9.13 -9.10
C GLN A 37 11.88 7.78 -9.77
N SER A 38 13.15 7.56 -10.12
CA SER A 38 13.59 6.31 -10.74
C SER A 38 13.40 5.08 -9.85
N VAL A 39 13.54 5.23 -8.52
CA VAL A 39 13.29 4.13 -7.57
C VAL A 39 11.78 3.87 -7.45
N GLN A 40 10.96 4.91 -7.41
CA GLN A 40 9.50 4.76 -7.41
C GLN A 40 8.99 4.09 -8.70
N GLU A 41 9.55 4.45 -9.86
CA GLU A 41 9.24 3.82 -11.15
C GLU A 41 9.65 2.35 -11.18
N ARG A 42 10.83 2.00 -10.64
CA ARG A 42 11.26 0.60 -10.50
C ARG A 42 10.32 -0.20 -9.62
N MET A 43 9.91 0.36 -8.49
CA MET A 43 8.95 -0.30 -7.59
C MET A 43 7.60 -0.52 -8.29
N ASN A 44 7.12 0.47 -9.05
CA ASN A 44 5.92 0.32 -9.88
C ASN A 44 6.07 -0.75 -10.97
N GLY A 45 7.26 -0.91 -11.56
CA GLY A 45 7.57 -2.01 -12.48
C GLY A 45 7.42 -3.38 -11.81
N LEU A 46 7.97 -3.56 -10.61
CA LEU A 46 7.82 -4.80 -9.84
C LEU A 46 6.35 -5.09 -9.49
N GLY A 47 5.59 -4.07 -9.09
CA GLY A 47 4.16 -4.22 -8.83
C GLY A 47 3.36 -4.55 -10.09
N THR A 48 3.72 -3.98 -11.24
CA THR A 48 3.09 -4.25 -12.53
C THR A 48 3.30 -5.70 -12.93
N ASP A 49 4.53 -6.21 -12.79
CA ASP A 49 4.85 -7.61 -13.06
C ASP A 49 4.06 -8.56 -12.14
N LEU A 50 3.99 -8.23 -10.84
CA LEU A 50 3.25 -9.01 -9.85
C LEU A 50 1.76 -9.07 -10.19
N THR A 51 1.12 -7.92 -10.41
CA THR A 51 -0.31 -7.84 -10.72
C THR A 51 -0.63 -8.55 -12.03
N THR A 52 0.22 -8.42 -13.05
CA THR A 52 0.06 -9.12 -14.34
C THR A 52 0.03 -10.62 -14.16
N ARG A 53 0.94 -11.18 -13.34
CA ARG A 53 0.95 -12.62 -13.00
C ARG A 53 -0.29 -13.07 -12.26
N LEU A 54 -0.93 -12.17 -11.51
CA LEU A 54 -2.19 -12.42 -10.79
C LEU A 54 -3.43 -12.15 -11.66
N GLY A 55 -3.26 -11.82 -12.95
CA GLY A 55 -4.35 -11.59 -13.90
C GLY A 55 -4.92 -10.17 -13.89
N HIS A 56 -4.22 -9.21 -13.29
CA HIS A 56 -4.60 -7.79 -13.25
C HIS A 56 -3.56 -6.96 -14.01
N SER A 57 -3.98 -6.14 -14.99
CA SER A 57 -3.05 -5.32 -15.77
C SER A 57 -3.14 -3.87 -15.34
N TRP A 58 -2.15 -3.40 -14.58
CA TRP A 58 -2.06 -2.01 -14.16
C TRP A 58 -0.62 -1.53 -14.10
N LEU A 59 -0.34 -0.38 -14.73
CA LEU A 59 1.02 0.12 -14.98
C LEU A 59 1.65 0.84 -13.77
N SER A 60 0.83 1.30 -12.83
CA SER A 60 1.32 2.07 -11.67
C SER A 60 0.54 1.68 -10.41
N PRO A 61 0.76 0.47 -9.89
CA PRO A 61 0.03 -0.04 -8.73
C PRO A 61 0.36 0.65 -7.42
N PHE A 62 1.49 1.35 -7.31
CA PHE A 62 1.88 2.11 -6.13
C PHE A 62 1.79 3.61 -6.39
N THR A 63 0.96 4.29 -5.60
CA THR A 63 1.01 5.75 -5.47
C THR A 63 1.78 6.10 -4.20
N PHE A 64 2.89 6.78 -4.36
CA PHE A 64 3.73 7.22 -3.24
C PHE A 64 3.24 8.57 -2.70
N TYR A 65 3.41 8.76 -1.40
CA TYR A 65 3.25 10.07 -0.78
C TYR A 65 4.49 10.91 -1.10
N GLU A 66 4.34 11.87 -2.00
CA GLU A 66 5.41 12.76 -2.46
C GLU A 66 6.64 11.95 -2.95
N SER A 67 7.85 12.41 -2.60
CA SER A 67 9.11 11.74 -2.91
C SER A 67 9.51 10.72 -1.84
N THR A 68 8.58 10.11 -1.10
CA THR A 68 8.91 9.21 0.01
C THR A 68 8.71 7.72 -0.34
N ALA A 69 9.18 6.82 0.53
CA ALA A 69 8.95 5.38 0.42
C ALA A 69 7.56 4.95 0.94
N PHE A 70 6.78 5.87 1.47
CA PHE A 70 5.44 5.60 1.96
C PHE A 70 4.44 5.53 0.80
N VAL A 71 3.76 4.40 0.67
CA VAL A 71 2.71 4.21 -0.33
C VAL A 71 1.38 4.66 0.26
N SER A 72 0.75 5.68 -0.33
CA SER A 72 -0.56 6.18 0.09
C SER A 72 -1.71 5.39 -0.52
N GLN A 73 -1.50 4.76 -1.67
CA GLN A 73 -2.52 3.98 -2.38
C GLN A 73 -1.92 2.82 -3.18
N PHE A 74 -2.60 1.67 -3.13
CA PHE A 74 -2.37 0.50 -3.95
C PHE A 74 -3.55 0.33 -4.93
N SER A 75 -3.29 0.18 -6.23
CA SER A 75 -4.35 0.14 -7.26
C SER A 75 -4.22 -1.07 -8.19
N LEU A 76 -5.35 -1.65 -8.60
CA LEU A 76 -5.41 -2.81 -9.51
C LEU A 76 -6.04 -2.53 -10.88
N GLY A 77 -6.47 -1.30 -11.17
CA GLY A 77 -7.01 -0.98 -12.50
C GLY A 77 -7.93 0.23 -12.55
N GLN A 78 -8.44 0.51 -13.76
CA GLN A 78 -9.31 1.66 -14.05
C GLN A 78 -10.68 1.61 -13.37
N ASN A 79 -11.11 0.45 -12.84
CA ASN A 79 -12.42 0.30 -12.18
C ASN A 79 -12.45 0.86 -10.74
N GLY A 80 -11.41 1.60 -10.33
CA GLY A 80 -11.34 2.19 -8.99
C GLY A 80 -11.17 1.16 -7.88
N VAL A 81 -10.55 0.02 -8.20
CA VAL A 81 -10.21 -1.04 -7.24
C VAL A 81 -8.89 -0.66 -6.58
N TRP A 82 -8.96 -0.20 -5.34
CA TRP A 82 -7.79 0.23 -4.61
C TRP A 82 -7.88 -0.02 -3.12
N LEU A 83 -6.72 0.06 -2.50
CA LEU A 83 -6.52 0.16 -1.08
C LEU A 83 -5.83 1.51 -0.83
N VAL A 84 -6.42 2.38 -0.04
CA VAL A 84 -5.93 3.75 0.17
C VAL A 84 -5.86 4.07 1.66
N VAL A 85 -4.86 4.86 2.06
CA VAL A 85 -4.81 5.39 3.43
C VAL A 85 -6.08 6.19 3.70
N ASP A 86 -6.64 6.06 4.90
CA ASP A 86 -7.86 6.77 5.27
C ASP A 86 -7.72 8.28 4.98
N ASN A 87 -8.76 8.89 4.38
CA ASN A 87 -8.76 10.24 3.77
C ASN A 87 -8.38 11.37 4.75
N TYR A 88 -8.26 11.06 6.03
CA TYR A 88 -7.82 11.98 7.06
C TYR A 88 -6.30 12.04 7.24
N PHE A 89 -5.53 11.17 6.57
CA PHE A 89 -4.09 11.07 6.75
C PHE A 89 -3.40 12.42 6.50
N LYS A 90 -3.02 13.08 7.59
CA LYS A 90 -2.09 14.20 7.59
C LYS A 90 -0.81 13.75 8.23
N LYS A 91 0.33 14.23 7.73
CA LYS A 91 1.66 13.93 8.31
C LYS A 91 1.70 14.22 9.81
N GLU A 92 0.97 15.25 10.27
CA GLU A 92 0.82 15.62 11.68
C GLU A 92 0.16 14.50 12.54
N GLN A 93 -0.66 13.63 11.94
CA GLN A 93 -1.35 12.55 12.68
C GLN A 93 -0.44 11.38 13.06
N LEU A 94 0.74 11.29 12.46
CA LEU A 94 1.75 10.29 12.85
C LEU A 94 2.46 10.68 14.14
N GLU A 95 2.58 11.98 14.41
CA GLU A 95 3.15 12.49 15.66
C GLU A 95 2.29 12.10 16.87
N ASP A 96 0.97 11.93 16.65
CA ASP A 96 -0.01 11.49 17.64
C ASP A 96 -0.09 9.96 17.83
N LYS A 97 0.86 9.18 17.27
CA LYS A 97 0.98 7.70 17.42
C LYS A 97 -0.28 6.90 17.07
N LYS A 98 -1.07 7.38 16.12
CA LYS A 98 -2.20 6.60 15.61
C LYS A 98 -1.68 5.65 14.52
N ALA A 99 -2.03 4.38 14.65
CA ALA A 99 -1.76 3.39 13.62
C ALA A 99 -2.37 3.86 12.29
N VAL A 100 -1.66 3.61 11.19
CA VAL A 100 -2.11 4.04 9.86
C VAL A 100 -3.02 2.98 9.30
N ARG A 101 -4.25 3.36 8.94
CA ARG A 101 -5.24 2.45 8.38
C ARG A 101 -5.38 2.66 6.89
N TYR A 102 -5.33 1.56 6.15
CA TYR A 102 -5.75 1.51 4.75
C TYR A 102 -7.10 0.85 4.64
N THR A 103 -7.94 1.38 3.75
CA THR A 103 -9.30 0.90 3.52
C THR A 103 -9.50 0.54 2.05
N THR A 104 -10.26 -0.53 1.80
CA THR A 104 -10.57 -1.01 0.45
C THR A 104 -11.71 -0.23 -0.20
N HIS A 105 -11.67 -0.14 -1.52
CA HIS A 105 -12.75 0.43 -2.33
C HIS A 105 -12.98 -0.42 -3.58
N ASN A 106 -14.24 -0.68 -3.92
CA ASN A 106 -14.67 -1.46 -5.09
C ASN A 106 -14.00 -2.85 -5.22
N VAL A 107 -13.77 -3.55 -4.11
CA VAL A 107 -13.21 -4.91 -4.12
C VAL A 107 -14.35 -5.93 -4.13
N ASP A 108 -14.58 -6.53 -5.28
CA ASP A 108 -15.76 -7.35 -5.56
C ASP A 108 -15.47 -8.86 -5.49
N ASN A 109 -14.20 -9.26 -5.56
CA ASN A 109 -13.82 -10.68 -5.55
C ASN A 109 -12.49 -10.95 -4.84
N SER A 110 -12.27 -12.22 -4.50
CA SER A 110 -11.07 -12.67 -3.80
C SER A 110 -9.79 -12.46 -4.61
N SER A 111 -9.83 -12.56 -5.94
CA SER A 111 -8.65 -12.31 -6.78
C SER A 111 -8.14 -10.87 -6.63
N GLN A 112 -9.04 -9.88 -6.62
CA GLN A 112 -8.70 -8.48 -6.36
C GLN A 112 -8.16 -8.29 -4.94
N ALA A 113 -8.80 -8.90 -3.94
CA ALA A 113 -8.31 -8.83 -2.56
C ALA A 113 -6.89 -9.40 -2.44
N TYR A 114 -6.63 -10.59 -2.98
CA TYR A 114 -5.30 -11.20 -2.96
C TYR A 114 -4.24 -10.37 -3.69
N ALA A 115 -4.59 -9.75 -4.82
CA ALA A 115 -3.64 -8.91 -5.53
C ALA A 115 -3.31 -7.61 -4.77
N LEU A 116 -4.27 -6.98 -4.09
CA LEU A 116 -3.99 -5.87 -3.18
C LEU A 116 -3.13 -6.31 -1.98
N MET A 117 -3.40 -7.50 -1.43
CA MET A 117 -2.60 -8.07 -0.36
C MET A 117 -1.14 -8.31 -0.78
N ALA A 118 -0.94 -8.88 -1.97
CA ALA A 118 0.37 -9.16 -2.51
C ALA A 118 1.17 -7.88 -2.82
N LEU A 119 0.51 -6.81 -3.28
CA LEU A 119 1.16 -5.51 -3.48
C LEU A 119 1.70 -4.93 -2.17
N VAL A 120 0.90 -5.00 -1.09
CA VAL A 120 1.34 -4.51 0.22
C VAL A 120 2.49 -5.36 0.76
N ASP A 121 2.39 -6.69 0.63
CA ASP A 121 3.45 -7.61 1.05
C ASP A 121 4.76 -7.34 0.30
N LEU A 122 4.69 -7.13 -1.03
CA LEU A 122 5.84 -6.74 -1.84
C LEU A 122 6.47 -5.42 -1.37
N TRP A 123 5.66 -4.40 -1.08
CA TRP A 123 6.17 -3.14 -0.57
C TRP A 123 6.88 -3.30 0.78
N VAL A 124 6.26 -4.03 1.71
CA VAL A 124 6.88 -4.24 3.02
C VAL A 124 8.12 -5.12 2.95
N SER A 125 8.15 -6.14 2.08
CA SER A 125 9.35 -6.96 1.89
C SER A 125 10.52 -6.18 1.31
N TYR A 126 10.25 -5.12 0.54
CA TYR A 126 11.27 -4.22 -0.01
C TYR A 126 11.60 -3.04 0.89
N ALA A 127 10.92 -2.85 2.02
CA ALA A 127 11.04 -1.64 2.83
C ALA A 127 12.47 -1.36 3.30
N ASP A 128 13.22 -2.38 3.75
CA ASP A 128 14.60 -2.20 4.18
C ASP A 128 15.53 -1.85 3.01
N THR A 129 15.29 -2.43 1.83
CA THR A 129 15.99 -2.04 0.59
C THR A 129 15.69 -0.59 0.24
N LEU A 130 14.43 -0.16 0.31
CA LEU A 130 14.03 1.23 0.04
C LEU A 130 14.71 2.21 1.01
N LYS A 131 14.83 1.86 2.30
CA LYS A 131 15.57 2.67 3.30
C LYS A 131 17.06 2.79 2.97
N SER A 132 17.65 1.77 2.35
CA SER A 132 19.08 1.79 1.99
C SER A 132 19.39 2.58 0.70
N LEU A 133 18.37 2.89 -0.10
CA LEU A 133 18.48 3.63 -1.35
C LEU A 133 18.30 5.15 -1.18
N GLN A 134 18.45 5.66 0.06
CA GLN A 134 18.43 7.10 0.34
C GLN A 134 19.63 7.76 -0.36
N GLU A 135 19.33 8.66 -1.30
CA GLU A 135 20.31 9.56 -1.95
C GLU A 135 20.38 10.90 -1.21
#